data_AF-A0A8S7NYR8-F1
#
_entry.id   AF-A0A8S7NYR8-F1
#
_cell.length_a   1.000
_cell.length_b   1.000
_cell.length_c   1.000
_cell.angle_alpha   90.00
_cell.angle_beta   90.00
_cell.angle_gamma   90.00
#
_symmetry.space_group_name_H-M   'P 1'
#
loop_
_entity.id
_entity.type
_entity.pdbx_description
1 polymer ?
#
loop_
_entity_poly.entity_id
_entity_poly.type
_entity_poly.pdbx_seq_one_letter_code
_entity_poly.pdbx_strand_id
1 'polypeptide(L)'
;GMLLTLFSAADLSDEGGQIASGVPPDKESSIELPEESGCVTENQGNRIPETVEKTAEFSLTEDSRVESEFIRWLKEGLREGSLSVNSVDSNVHVVSGYVFLCAPGIFYRFLKESGSGQDRRYVQSLFERAGIHKVRSGERFFQARLYSDAEHSGRYKMVSGYLVKGRFLYGNITVPGDSPLIVFG
;
A
#
# COMPACT_ATOMS: atom_id res chain seq x y z
N GLY A 1 47.10 -35.06 -10.09
CA GLY A 1 46.33 -36.24 -10.54
C GLY A 1 45.06 -35.75 -11.17
N MET A 2 44.74 -36.21 -12.37
CA MET A 2 43.53 -35.86 -13.10
C MET A 2 42.87 -37.16 -13.60
N LEU A 3 41.53 -37.11 -13.73
CA LEU A 3 40.57 -38.12 -14.24
C LEU A 3 40.24 -39.29 -13.28
N LEU A 4 39.00 -39.80 -13.13
CA LEU A 4 37.69 -39.57 -13.77
C LEU A 4 36.58 -40.13 -12.86
N THR A 5 35.41 -39.49 -12.93
CA THR A 5 33.99 -39.94 -12.81
C THR A 5 33.63 -41.31 -12.21
N LEU A 6 32.50 -41.34 -11.47
CA LEU A 6 31.28 -42.14 -11.77
C LEU A 6 30.26 -42.01 -10.61
N PHE A 7 29.02 -41.60 -10.90
CA PHE A 7 27.73 -41.97 -10.25
C PHE A 7 26.65 -41.25 -11.09
N SER A 8 26.12 -41.84 -12.15
CA SER A 8 25.05 -42.85 -12.23
C SER A 8 23.71 -42.38 -11.63
N ALA A 9 22.73 -42.31 -12.54
CA ALA A 9 21.38 -41.78 -12.40
C ALA A 9 20.49 -42.58 -11.43
N ALA A 10 19.52 -41.89 -10.84
CA ALA A 10 18.33 -42.51 -10.28
C ALA A 10 17.10 -41.82 -10.87
N ASP A 11 16.18 -42.68 -11.30
CA ASP A 11 15.04 -42.50 -12.18
C ASP A 11 13.85 -41.86 -11.47
N LEU A 12 13.00 -41.25 -12.29
CA LEU A 12 11.66 -40.78 -12.00
C LEU A 12 10.73 -41.99 -11.79
N SER A 13 9.83 -41.90 -10.82
CA SER A 13 8.57 -42.64 -10.86
C SER A 13 7.50 -41.85 -10.13
N ASP A 14 6.70 -41.18 -10.95
CA ASP A 14 5.33 -40.74 -10.71
C ASP A 14 4.40 -41.96 -10.58
N GLU A 15 3.11 -41.72 -10.31
CA GLU A 15 1.95 -42.64 -10.28
C GLU A 15 1.33 -42.79 -8.86
N GLY A 16 0.55 -41.78 -8.47
CA GLY A 16 -0.41 -41.85 -7.36
C GLY A 16 -1.74 -41.25 -7.79
N GLY A 17 -2.62 -42.06 -8.38
CA GLY A 17 -3.94 -41.65 -8.86
C GLY A 17 -5.01 -41.52 -7.78
N GLN A 18 -6.03 -40.71 -8.05
CA GLN A 18 -7.47 -41.02 -7.97
C GLN A 18 -8.30 -39.73 -8.00
N ILE A 19 -9.04 -39.53 -9.09
CA ILE A 19 -10.16 -38.59 -9.16
C ILE A 19 -11.45 -39.39 -9.33
N ALA A 20 -12.31 -39.36 -8.32
CA ALA A 20 -13.69 -39.80 -8.42
C ALA A 20 -14.54 -39.03 -7.42
N SER A 21 -15.31 -38.07 -7.93
CA SER A 21 -16.70 -37.89 -7.52
C SER A 21 -17.38 -36.90 -8.46
N GLY A 22 -18.33 -37.42 -9.23
CA GLY A 22 -19.27 -36.59 -9.97
C GLY A 22 -20.46 -36.22 -9.09
N VAL A 23 -20.99 -35.01 -9.30
CA VAL A 23 -22.42 -34.66 -9.21
C VAL A 23 -22.63 -33.41 -10.09
N PRO A 24 -23.53 -33.45 -11.09
CA PRO A 24 -24.22 -32.26 -11.61
C PRO A 24 -25.73 -32.34 -11.28
N PRO A 25 -26.54 -31.40 -11.76
CA PRO A 25 -26.68 -29.99 -11.41
C PRO A 25 -27.96 -29.79 -10.55
N ASP A 26 -28.57 -28.60 -10.58
CA ASP A 26 -29.92 -28.24 -10.11
C ASP A 26 -29.95 -27.39 -8.84
N LYS A 27 -30.22 -26.09 -9.01
CA LYS A 27 -31.42 -25.44 -8.46
C LYS A 27 -31.54 -24.00 -8.98
N GLU A 28 -32.41 -23.89 -9.96
CA GLU A 28 -33.17 -22.70 -10.32
C GLU A 28 -33.98 -22.21 -9.11
N SER A 29 -33.93 -20.90 -8.85
CA SER A 29 -35.03 -20.22 -8.14
C SER A 29 -35.13 -18.79 -8.65
N SER A 30 -36.02 -18.65 -9.62
CA SER A 30 -36.60 -17.41 -10.12
C SER A 30 -37.26 -16.64 -8.97
N ILE A 31 -37.01 -15.33 -8.92
CA ILE A 31 -37.94 -14.37 -8.33
C ILE A 31 -38.03 -13.19 -9.30
N GLU A 32 -39.05 -13.24 -10.17
CA GLU A 32 -39.61 -12.08 -10.86
C GLU A 32 -40.50 -11.30 -9.89
N LEU A 33 -40.38 -9.97 -9.86
CA LEU A 33 -41.46 -9.04 -9.51
C LEU A 33 -41.23 -7.70 -10.25
N PRO A 34 -42.29 -6.92 -10.53
CA PRO A 34 -42.65 -6.56 -11.89
C PRO A 34 -42.20 -5.16 -12.33
N GLU A 35 -42.20 -4.98 -13.65
CA GLU A 35 -42.20 -3.69 -14.34
C GLU A 35 -43.60 -3.04 -14.29
N GLU A 36 -43.65 -1.71 -14.15
CA GLU A 36 -44.54 -0.83 -14.92
C GLU A 36 -44.27 0.67 -14.61
N SER A 37 -43.80 1.35 -15.65
CA SER A 37 -44.34 2.59 -16.23
C SER A 37 -44.33 3.92 -15.46
N GLY A 38 -43.81 4.97 -16.13
CA GLY A 38 -44.30 6.35 -15.90
C GLY A 38 -43.38 7.56 -16.13
N CYS A 39 -42.79 7.71 -17.32
CA CYS A 39 -42.55 8.94 -18.12
C CYS A 39 -42.69 10.38 -17.50
N VAL A 40 -41.55 11.12 -17.52
CA VAL A 40 -41.26 12.58 -17.68
C VAL A 40 -42.01 13.70 -16.93
N THR A 41 -41.24 14.70 -16.46
CA THR A 41 -41.15 16.03 -17.11
C THR A 41 -39.89 16.80 -16.70
N GLU A 42 -39.34 17.52 -17.67
CA GLU A 42 -38.22 18.47 -17.58
C GLU A 42 -38.47 19.58 -16.56
N ASN A 43 -37.41 20.11 -15.95
CA ASN A 43 -37.26 21.53 -15.61
C ASN A 43 -35.77 21.87 -15.45
N GLN A 44 -35.27 22.72 -16.34
CA GLN A 44 -33.94 23.30 -16.31
C GLN A 44 -33.73 24.15 -15.05
N GLY A 45 -32.54 24.05 -14.47
CA GLY A 45 -32.09 24.93 -13.39
C GLY A 45 -30.60 24.73 -13.13
N ASN A 46 -29.78 25.57 -13.77
CA ASN A 46 -28.34 25.75 -13.54
C ASN A 46 -27.85 25.34 -12.14
N ARG A 47 -26.94 24.37 -12.07
CA ARG A 47 -25.94 24.34 -11.00
C ARG A 47 -24.67 23.65 -11.47
N ILE A 48 -23.62 24.44 -11.56
CA ILE A 48 -22.23 23.99 -11.66
C ILE A 48 -22.03 22.93 -10.57
N PRO A 49 -21.56 21.71 -10.86
CA PRO A 49 -21.04 20.86 -9.82
C PRO A 49 -19.69 21.44 -9.43
N GLU A 50 -19.69 22.33 -8.43
CA GLU A 50 -18.48 22.55 -7.66
C GLU A 50 -18.15 21.21 -7.00
N THR A 51 -17.25 20.47 -7.62
CA THR A 51 -16.56 19.35 -7.00
C THR A 51 -15.78 19.93 -5.83
N VAL A 52 -16.45 20.04 -4.68
CA VAL A 52 -15.81 20.28 -3.41
C VAL A 52 -14.97 19.03 -3.14
N GLU A 53 -13.70 19.09 -3.51
CA GLU A 53 -12.69 18.21 -2.95
C GLU A 53 -12.74 18.40 -1.44
N LYS A 54 -13.48 17.53 -0.75
CA LYS A 54 -13.44 17.40 0.70
C LYS A 54 -12.09 16.78 1.06
N THR A 55 -11.03 17.57 0.88
CA THR A 55 -9.79 17.40 1.61
C THR A 55 -10.20 17.53 3.07
N ALA A 56 -10.26 16.40 3.78
CA ALA A 56 -10.50 16.42 5.22
C ALA A 56 -9.47 17.37 5.85
N GLU A 57 -9.92 18.55 6.26
CA GLU A 57 -9.15 19.42 7.13
C GLU A 57 -8.85 18.63 8.40
N PHE A 58 -7.56 18.60 8.73
CA PHE A 58 -7.00 17.79 9.78
C PHE A 58 -7.36 18.43 11.13
N SER A 59 -8.58 18.22 11.59
CA SER A 59 -8.93 18.53 12.98
C SER A 59 -8.20 17.53 13.87
N LEU A 60 -7.08 17.98 14.44
CA LEU A 60 -6.38 17.32 15.52
C LEU A 60 -7.36 17.18 16.69
N THR A 61 -8.03 16.04 16.81
CA THR A 61 -8.82 15.73 18.01
C THR A 61 -7.84 15.55 19.18
N GLU A 62 -8.17 16.10 20.35
CA GLU A 62 -7.22 16.20 21.47
C GLU A 62 -6.75 14.86 22.06
N ASP A 63 -7.36 13.73 21.69
CA ASP A 63 -6.87 12.37 21.97
C ASP A 63 -5.61 11.99 21.16
N SER A 64 -5.20 12.82 20.20
CA SER A 64 -4.03 12.64 19.33
C SER A 64 -2.69 13.10 19.93
N ARG A 65 -2.68 13.59 21.18
CA ARG A 65 -1.46 14.21 21.77
C ARG A 65 -0.31 13.24 22.01
N VAL A 66 -0.56 11.94 22.07
CA VAL A 66 0.52 10.94 22.21
C VAL A 66 0.88 10.41 20.82
N GLU A 67 1.99 10.91 20.29
CA GLU A 67 2.61 10.37 19.08
C GLU A 67 2.98 8.89 19.31
N SER A 68 2.59 8.01 18.39
CA SER A 68 2.96 6.59 18.50
C SER A 68 4.46 6.41 18.32
N GLU A 69 5.04 5.42 18.97
CA GLU A 69 6.47 5.10 18.86
C GLU A 69 6.92 4.90 17.41
N PHE A 70 6.05 4.34 16.57
CA PHE A 70 6.29 4.20 15.13
C PHE A 70 6.48 5.55 14.43
N ILE A 71 5.62 6.54 14.71
CA ILE A 71 5.72 7.86 14.06
C ILE A 71 6.98 8.57 14.54
N ARG A 72 7.29 8.49 15.85
CA ARG A 72 8.52 9.04 16.41
C ARG A 72 9.76 8.42 15.75
N TRP A 73 9.84 7.09 15.68
CA TRP A 73 10.91 6.36 15.00
C TRP A 73 11.02 6.75 13.51
N LEU A 74 9.89 6.92 12.82
CA LEU A 74 9.87 7.32 11.42
C LEU A 74 10.47 8.72 11.24
N LYS A 75 10.08 9.70 12.07
CA LYS A 75 10.63 11.06 12.02
C LYS A 75 12.12 11.10 12.34
N GLU A 76 12.53 10.43 13.41
CA GLU A 76 13.95 10.34 13.83
C GLU A 76 14.78 9.69 12.72
N GLY A 77 14.33 8.57 12.17
CA GLY A 77 15.07 7.84 11.14
C GLY A 77 15.20 8.57 9.80
N LEU A 78 14.21 9.40 9.44
CA LEU A 78 14.31 10.29 8.27
C LEU A 78 15.24 11.48 8.52
N ARG A 79 15.19 12.08 9.72
CA ARG A 79 16.08 13.18 10.11
C ARG A 79 17.55 12.75 10.18
N GLU A 80 17.80 11.57 10.75
CA GLU A 80 19.15 11.04 11.01
C GLU A 80 19.71 10.29 9.80
N GLY A 81 18.88 10.03 8.78
CA GLY A 81 19.28 9.30 7.58
C GLY A 81 19.49 7.80 7.79
N SER A 82 19.02 7.23 8.90
CA SER A 82 19.06 5.78 9.16
C SER A 82 18.03 5.01 8.32
N LEU A 83 16.95 5.68 7.91
CA LEU A 83 16.04 5.18 6.89
C LEU A 83 16.55 5.59 5.50
N SER A 84 16.95 4.61 4.69
CA SER A 84 17.15 4.81 3.25
C SER A 84 15.87 5.40 2.63
N VAL A 85 16.02 6.42 1.80
CA VAL A 85 14.93 7.10 1.07
C VAL A 85 15.25 7.04 -0.43
N ASN A 86 14.23 6.87 -1.27
CA ASN A 86 14.35 6.90 -2.75
C ASN A 86 15.34 5.87 -3.32
N SER A 87 15.53 4.74 -2.65
CA SER A 87 16.38 3.63 -3.12
C SER A 87 15.54 2.41 -3.52
N VAL A 88 16.07 1.53 -4.35
CA VAL A 88 15.34 0.34 -4.88
C VAL A 88 14.80 -0.57 -3.76
N ASP A 89 15.57 -0.75 -2.70
CA ASP A 89 15.19 -1.59 -1.54
C ASP A 89 14.58 -0.78 -0.39
N SER A 90 14.29 0.50 -0.61
CA SER A 90 13.69 1.36 0.41
C SER A 90 12.21 1.05 0.61
N ASN A 91 11.73 1.32 1.83
CA ASN A 91 10.30 1.36 2.13
C ASN A 91 9.76 2.81 2.15
N VAL A 92 10.58 3.78 1.78
CA VAL A 92 10.29 5.21 1.86
C VAL A 92 10.67 5.89 0.55
N HIS A 93 9.69 6.51 -0.10
CA HIS A 93 9.91 7.28 -1.33
C HIS A 93 9.23 8.64 -1.22
N VAL A 94 9.88 9.71 -1.63
CA VAL A 94 9.25 11.03 -1.72
C VAL A 94 8.61 11.20 -3.10
N VAL A 95 7.38 11.71 -3.16
CA VAL A 95 6.67 12.05 -4.41
C VAL A 95 5.77 13.26 -4.20
N SER A 96 5.93 14.30 -5.01
CA SER A 96 5.11 15.51 -5.02
C SER A 96 4.93 16.13 -3.63
N GLY A 97 5.99 16.16 -2.82
CA GLY A 97 5.98 16.69 -1.45
C GLY A 97 5.30 15.78 -0.41
N TYR A 98 4.93 14.56 -0.78
CA TYR A 98 4.51 13.50 0.13
C TYR A 98 5.61 12.46 0.30
N VAL A 99 5.55 11.72 1.39
CA VAL A 99 6.34 10.53 1.65
C VAL A 99 5.42 9.32 1.51
N PHE A 100 5.72 8.49 0.52
CA PHE A 100 5.13 7.18 0.34
C PHE A 100 5.83 6.15 1.23
N LEU A 101 5.04 5.51 2.10
CA LEU A 101 5.48 4.47 3.03
C LEU A 101 5.01 3.11 2.53
N CYS A 102 5.93 2.31 1.99
CA CYS A 102 5.64 0.97 1.49
C CYS A 102 5.18 0.05 2.64
N ALA A 103 3.97 -0.48 2.55
CA ALA A 103 3.38 -1.39 3.51
C ALA A 103 3.31 -2.82 2.94
N PRO A 104 3.45 -3.86 3.79
CA PRO A 104 3.68 -3.80 5.22
C PRO A 104 5.15 -3.56 5.63
N GLY A 105 6.07 -3.45 4.66
CA GLY A 105 7.52 -3.46 4.88
C GLY A 105 8.02 -2.44 5.89
N ILE A 106 7.52 -1.20 5.86
CA ILE A 106 7.92 -0.15 6.81
C ILE A 106 7.62 -0.52 8.27
N PHE A 107 6.50 -1.22 8.53
CA PHE A 107 6.12 -1.62 9.89
C PHE A 107 6.97 -2.79 10.38
N TYR A 108 7.28 -3.75 9.50
CA TYR A 108 8.20 -4.83 9.85
C TYR A 108 9.60 -4.31 10.14
N ARG A 109 10.05 -3.30 9.38
CA ARG A 109 11.32 -2.63 9.64
C ARG A 109 11.34 -1.97 11.02
N PHE A 110 10.30 -1.21 11.37
CA PHE A 110 10.16 -0.63 12.71
C PHE A 110 10.24 -1.70 13.81
N LEU A 111 9.45 -2.78 13.71
CA LEU A 111 9.44 -3.82 14.73
C LEU A 111 10.82 -4.46 14.91
N LYS A 112 11.54 -4.68 13.81
CA LYS A 112 12.90 -5.22 13.83
C LYS A 112 13.91 -4.26 14.50
N GLU A 113 13.86 -2.97 14.17
CA GLU A 113 14.84 -1.99 14.66
C GLU A 113 14.55 -1.52 16.10
N SER A 114 13.28 -1.41 16.48
CA SER A 114 12.88 -1.01 17.84
C SER A 114 13.00 -2.15 18.86
N GLY A 115 13.09 -3.41 18.41
CA GLY A 115 12.97 -4.58 19.28
C GLY A 115 11.58 -4.73 19.90
N SER A 116 10.58 -4.03 19.36
CA SER A 116 9.21 -4.06 19.88
C SER A 116 8.58 -5.44 19.70
N GLY A 117 8.10 -6.03 20.79
CA GLY A 117 7.34 -7.29 20.77
C GLY A 117 5.88 -7.13 20.31
N GLN A 118 5.49 -5.96 19.81
CA GLN A 118 4.13 -5.67 19.38
C GLN A 118 3.80 -6.34 18.04
N ASP A 119 2.52 -6.64 17.83
CA ASP A 119 2.06 -7.16 16.53
C ASP A 119 2.02 -6.05 15.47
N ARG A 120 2.40 -6.41 14.23
CA ARG A 120 2.46 -5.45 13.10
C ARG A 120 1.12 -4.82 12.78
N ARG A 121 0.01 -5.54 12.96
CA ARG A 121 -1.38 -5.05 12.71
C ARG A 121 -1.76 -4.03 13.78
N TYR A 122 -1.31 -4.22 15.02
CA TYR A 122 -1.47 -3.26 16.09
C TYR A 122 -0.69 -1.96 15.82
N VAL A 123 0.59 -2.03 15.47
CA VAL A 123 1.38 -0.82 15.14
C VAL A 123 0.77 -0.05 13.97
N GLN A 124 0.36 -0.76 12.92
CA GLN A 124 -0.31 -0.17 11.77
C GLN A 124 -1.62 0.52 12.16
N SER A 125 -2.44 -0.08 13.05
CA SER A 125 -3.69 0.55 13.50
C SER A 125 -3.45 1.80 14.34
N LEU A 126 -2.38 1.85 15.14
CA LEU A 126 -1.98 3.07 15.86
C LEU A 126 -1.61 4.20 14.88
N PHE A 127 -0.85 3.87 13.83
CA PHE A 127 -0.53 4.83 12.77
C PHE A 127 -1.78 5.31 12.02
N GLU A 128 -2.70 4.40 11.71
CA GLU A 128 -3.96 4.75 11.03
C GLU A 128 -4.84 5.64 11.92
N ARG A 129 -4.95 5.34 13.22
CA ARG A 129 -5.68 6.16 14.20
C ARG A 129 -5.11 7.55 14.40
N ALA A 130 -3.80 7.73 14.23
CA ALA A 130 -3.18 9.05 14.25
C ALA A 130 -3.64 9.94 13.09
N GLY A 131 -4.25 9.36 12.05
CA GLY A 131 -4.91 10.10 10.97
C GLY A 131 -3.97 10.78 9.98
N ILE A 132 -2.64 10.76 10.19
CA ILE A 132 -1.65 11.58 9.45
C ILE A 132 -1.47 11.22 7.96
N HIS A 133 -2.01 10.09 7.55
CA HIS A 133 -1.93 9.62 6.17
C HIS A 133 -3.05 10.23 5.31
N LYS A 134 -2.77 10.39 4.01
CA LYS A 134 -3.76 10.85 3.03
C LYS A 134 -4.84 9.79 2.86
N VAL A 135 -6.09 10.24 2.81
CA VAL A 135 -7.24 9.44 2.42
C VAL A 135 -7.87 10.12 1.19
N ARG A 136 -8.09 9.38 0.11
CA ARG A 136 -8.73 9.87 -1.13
C ARG A 136 -9.95 9.00 -1.42
N SER A 137 -11.14 9.61 -1.44
CA SER A 137 -12.41 8.90 -1.70
C SER A 137 -12.61 7.68 -0.80
N GLY A 138 -12.21 7.79 0.48
CA GLY A 138 -12.27 6.70 1.46
C GLY A 138 -11.12 5.68 1.38
N GLU A 139 -10.28 5.75 0.35
CA GLU A 139 -9.11 4.87 0.21
C GLU A 139 -7.87 5.49 0.85
N ARG A 140 -7.22 4.72 1.72
CA ARG A 140 -5.98 5.12 2.43
C ARG A 140 -4.71 4.51 1.84
N PHE A 141 -4.87 3.45 1.06
CA PHE A 141 -3.78 2.79 0.36
C PHE A 141 -3.65 3.37 -1.03
N PHE A 142 -2.41 3.60 -1.44
CA PHE A 142 -2.07 3.98 -2.80
C PHE A 142 -1.20 2.90 -3.39
N GLN A 143 -1.48 2.52 -4.63
CA GLN A 143 -0.65 1.59 -5.39
C GLN A 143 0.31 2.35 -6.29
N ALA A 144 1.53 1.83 -6.41
CA ALA A 144 2.55 2.38 -7.28
C ALA A 144 3.41 1.26 -7.88
N ARG A 145 4.07 1.57 -8.99
CA ARG A 145 5.13 0.76 -9.57
C ARG A 145 6.47 1.27 -9.07
N LEU A 146 7.25 0.39 -8.45
CA LEU A 146 8.63 0.65 -8.03
C LEU A 146 9.58 -0.05 -8.99
N TYR A 147 10.35 0.73 -9.74
CA TYR A 147 11.32 0.27 -10.73
C TYR A 147 12.70 0.04 -10.11
N SER A 148 13.48 -0.82 -10.76
CA SER A 148 14.89 -1.05 -10.43
C SER A 148 15.82 0.11 -10.85
N ASP A 149 15.36 0.95 -11.78
CA ASP A 149 16.14 2.01 -12.41
C ASP A 149 15.26 3.23 -12.72
N ALA A 150 15.89 4.39 -12.83
CA ALA A 150 15.23 5.68 -13.08
C ALA A 150 14.69 5.83 -14.51
N GLU A 151 15.21 5.07 -15.47
CA GLU A 151 14.77 5.08 -16.88
C GLU A 151 13.50 4.26 -17.10
N HIS A 152 13.01 3.58 -16.05
CA HIS A 152 11.85 2.68 -16.08
C HIS A 152 11.95 1.59 -17.16
N SER A 153 13.19 1.25 -17.52
CA SER A 153 13.52 0.34 -18.62
C SER A 153 13.41 -1.14 -18.22
N GLY A 154 13.47 -1.41 -16.91
CA GLY A 154 13.48 -2.74 -16.33
C GLY A 154 12.16 -3.21 -15.73
N ARG A 155 12.27 -4.28 -14.93
CA ARG A 155 11.16 -4.85 -14.17
C ARG A 155 10.74 -3.87 -13.07
N TYR A 156 9.44 -3.88 -12.75
CA TYR A 156 8.92 -3.18 -11.59
C TYR A 156 8.27 -4.16 -10.60
N LYS A 157 8.19 -3.70 -9.35
CA LYS A 157 7.38 -4.31 -8.30
C LYS A 157 6.13 -3.46 -8.08
N MET A 158 4.97 -4.10 -8.01
CA MET A 158 3.77 -3.44 -7.49
C MET A 158 3.93 -3.29 -5.97
N VAL A 159 3.88 -2.04 -5.49
CA VAL A 159 3.92 -1.71 -4.07
C VAL A 159 2.64 -0.98 -3.69
N SER A 160 2.20 -1.18 -2.45
CA SER A 160 1.10 -0.43 -1.87
C SER A 160 1.54 0.20 -0.55
N GLY A 161 0.91 1.30 -0.18
CA GLY A 161 1.35 2.06 0.99
C GLY A 161 0.54 3.30 1.27
N TYR A 162 1.05 4.10 2.20
CA TYR A 162 0.42 5.34 2.65
C TYR A 162 1.17 6.54 2.12
N LEU A 163 0.45 7.63 1.83
CA LEU A 163 1.07 8.93 1.58
C LEU A 163 0.96 9.79 2.84
N VAL A 164 2.06 10.33 3.33
CA VAL A 164 2.10 11.27 4.46
C VAL A 164 2.70 12.59 3.98
N LYS A 165 2.19 13.74 4.43
CA LYS A 165 2.76 15.04 4.01
C LYS A 165 4.24 15.12 4.44
N GLY A 166 5.15 15.43 3.52
CA GLY A 166 6.59 15.49 3.81
C GLY A 166 6.92 16.44 4.95
N ARG A 167 6.32 17.64 4.95
CA ARG A 167 6.43 18.63 6.04
C ARG A 167 6.05 18.11 7.43
N PHE A 168 5.16 17.12 7.52
CA PHE A 168 4.80 16.53 8.81
C PHE A 168 5.94 15.63 9.34
N LEU A 169 6.62 14.90 8.46
CA LEU A 169 7.68 13.96 8.83
C LEU A 169 9.05 14.63 8.97
N TYR A 170 9.40 15.53 8.06
CA TYR A 170 10.69 16.22 8.05
C TYR A 170 10.72 17.50 8.91
N GLY A 171 9.56 18.02 9.30
CA GLY A 171 9.47 19.23 10.12
C GLY A 171 10.11 20.45 9.44
N ASN A 172 11.16 21.00 10.06
CA ASN A 172 11.92 22.15 9.56
C ASN A 172 13.10 21.77 8.65
N ILE A 173 13.33 20.48 8.43
CA ILE A 173 14.39 19.98 7.56
C ILE A 173 13.85 19.88 6.13
N THR A 174 14.71 20.16 5.16
CA THR A 174 14.38 20.05 3.74
C THR A 174 13.93 18.64 3.39
N VAL A 175 12.75 18.52 2.77
CA VAL A 175 12.27 17.26 2.20
C VAL A 175 13.13 16.92 0.97
N PRO A 176 13.62 15.68 0.82
CA PRO A 176 14.35 15.27 -0.38
C PRO A 176 13.55 15.48 -1.67
N GLY A 177 14.24 15.48 -2.81
CA GLY A 177 13.58 15.48 -4.11
C GLY A 177 12.77 14.21 -4.35
N ASP A 178 11.90 14.24 -5.36
CA ASP A 178 11.06 13.11 -5.72
C ASP A 178 11.89 11.88 -6.12
N SER A 179 11.39 10.71 -5.76
CA SER A 179 11.99 9.42 -6.10
C SER A 179 11.83 9.19 -7.61
N PRO A 180 12.94 9.06 -8.37
CA PRO A 180 12.86 8.74 -9.79
C PRO A 180 12.39 7.30 -10.05
N LEU A 181 12.38 6.45 -9.01
CA LEU A 181 12.11 5.02 -9.12
C LEU A 181 10.63 4.65 -8.99
N ILE A 182 9.77 5.57 -8.56
CA ILE A 182 8.39 5.25 -8.20
C ILE A 182 7.41 6.03 -9.07
N VAL A 183 6.42 5.32 -9.62
CA VAL A 183 5.40 5.89 -10.50
C VAL A 183 4.02 5.45 -10.03
N PHE A 184 3.16 6.43 -9.76
CA PHE A 184 1.73 6.21 -9.46
C PHE A 184 0.93 6.10 -10.76
N GLY A 185 -0.12 5.27 -10.74
CA GLY A 185 -1.07 5.10 -11.84
C GLY A 185 -2.25 6.05 -11.75
#